data_AF-A0A382GPU2-F1
#
_entry.id   AF-A0A382GPU2-F1
#
_cell.length_a   1.000
_cell.length_b   1.000
_cell.length_c   1.000
_cell.angle_alpha   90.00
_cell.angle_beta   90.00
_cell.angle_gamma   90.00
#
_symmetry.space_group_name_H-M   'P 1'
#
loop_
_entity.id
_entity.type
_entity.pdbx_description
1 polymer ?
#
loop_
_entity_poly.entity_id
_entity_poly.type
_entity_poly.pdbx_seq_one_letter_code
_entity_poly.pdbx_strand_id
1 'polypeptide(L)'
;AMVATITFMPFTLAGSVTVLTSLDFLGIGLPPGSASLGELLSQGKANLQAPWLGLTGFFVIGLMLSLLIFVGEAVRDAFDPRKNVA
;
A
#
# COMPACT_ATOMS: atom_id res chain seq x y z
N ALA A 1 -2.68 -19.12 -18.38
CA ALA A 1 -3.33 -18.04 -17.61
C ALA A 1 -2.74 -17.91 -16.20
N MET A 2 -2.70 -18.98 -15.40
CA MET A 2 -2.29 -18.96 -13.97
C MET A 2 -0.90 -18.37 -13.67
N VAL A 3 0.11 -18.63 -14.52
CA VAL A 3 1.48 -18.09 -14.35
C VAL A 3 1.53 -16.57 -14.45
N ALA A 4 0.78 -15.97 -15.38
CA ALA A 4 0.70 -14.52 -15.53
C ALA A 4 0.03 -13.88 -14.30
N THR A 5 -1.04 -14.49 -13.79
CA THR A 5 -1.76 -14.00 -12.61
C THR A 5 -0.86 -13.96 -11.37
N ILE A 6 -0.10 -15.03 -11.13
CA ILE A 6 0.85 -15.12 -10.00
C ILE A 6 1.99 -14.09 -10.16
N THR A 7 2.43 -13.84 -11.39
CA THR A 7 3.52 -12.88 -11.67
C THR A 7 3.08 -11.42 -11.47
N PHE A 8 1.87 -11.06 -11.90
CA PHE A 8 1.36 -9.69 -11.81
C PHE A 8 0.68 -9.36 -10.47
N MET A 9 0.30 -10.36 -9.68
CA MET A 9 -0.38 -10.20 -8.39
C MET A 9 0.28 -9.20 -7.43
N PRO A 10 1.60 -9.23 -7.15
CA PRO A 10 2.24 -8.24 -6.26
C PRO A 10 2.05 -6.80 -6.77
N PHE A 11 2.18 -6.59 -8.09
CA PHE A 11 2.04 -5.28 -8.72
C PHE A 11 0.59 -4.78 -8.70
N THR A 12 -0.38 -5.67 -8.98
CA THR A 12 -1.80 -5.32 -8.93
C THR A 12 -2.23 -4.96 -7.51
N LEU A 13 -1.79 -5.71 -6.49
CA LEU A 13 -2.10 -5.43 -5.09
C LEU A 13 -1.50 -4.10 -4.61
N ALA A 14 -0.23 -3.84 -4.92
CA ALA A 14 0.41 -2.56 -4.60
C ALA A 14 -0.27 -1.38 -5.32
N GLY A 15 -0.67 -1.57 -6.58
CA GLY A 15 -1.43 -0.59 -7.34
C GLY A 15 -2.80 -0.28 -6.70
N SER A 16 -3.57 -1.29 -6.33
CA SER A 16 -4.88 -1.11 -5.68
C SER A 16 -4.78 -0.36 -4.35
N VAL A 17 -3.78 -0.66 -3.52
CA VAL A 17 -3.57 0.04 -2.24
C VAL A 17 -3.17 1.50 -2.46
N THR A 18 -2.32 1.76 -3.45
CA THR A 18 -1.93 3.13 -3.81
C THR A 18 -3.13 3.95 -4.27
N VAL A 19 -4.00 3.34 -5.10
CA VAL A 19 -5.26 3.97 -5.54
C VAL A 19 -6.18 4.25 -4.36
N LEU A 20 -6.42 3.28 -3.48
CA LEU A 20 -7.27 3.46 -2.31
C LEU A 20 -6.75 4.58 -1.38
N THR A 21 -5.44 4.58 -1.10
CA THR A 21 -4.80 5.61 -0.27
C THR A 21 -4.90 7.00 -0.92
N SER A 22 -4.81 7.07 -2.25
CA SER A 22 -4.98 8.31 -3.00
C SER A 22 -6.43 8.80 -2.97
N LEU A 23 -7.40 7.90 -3.09
CA LEU A 23 -8.83 8.21 -2.97
C LEU A 23 -9.17 8.68 -1.54
N ASP A 24 -8.57 8.07 -0.53
CA ASP A 24 -8.67 8.48 0.87
C ASP A 24 -8.07 9.88 1.08
N PHE A 25 -6.93 10.18 0.46
CA PHE A 25 -6.33 11.53 0.50
C PHE A 25 -7.20 12.58 -0.20
N LEU A 26 -7.88 12.21 -1.28
CA LEU A 26 -8.80 13.07 -2.00
C LEU A 26 -10.18 13.21 -1.30
N GLY A 27 -10.43 12.48 -0.21
CA GLY A 27 -11.70 12.51 0.53
C GLY A 27 -12.88 11.87 -0.19
N ILE A 28 -12.62 11.10 -1.26
CA ILE A 28 -13.60 10.33 -2.05
C ILE A 28 -13.54 8.83 -1.74
N GLY A 29 -12.62 8.43 -0.87
CA GLY A 29 -12.53 7.09 -0.29
C GLY A 29 -13.41 6.95 0.95
N LEU A 30 -12.80 6.70 2.11
CA LEU A 30 -13.53 6.51 3.37
C LEU A 30 -14.25 7.80 3.86
N PRO A 31 -15.39 7.68 4.57
CA PRO A 31 -16.13 8.84 5.07
C PRO A 31 -15.26 9.74 5.97
N PRO A 32 -15.43 11.07 5.90
CA PRO A 32 -14.63 12.04 6.65
C PRO A 32 -14.77 11.80 8.16
N GLY A 33 -13.63 11.69 8.86
CA GLY A 33 -13.54 11.30 10.28
C GLY A 33 -13.09 9.85 10.52
N SER A 34 -12.97 9.03 9.46
CA SER A 34 -12.33 7.71 9.54
C SER A 34 -10.81 7.87 9.66
N ALA A 35 -10.18 7.19 10.61
CA ALA A 35 -8.72 7.16 10.70
C ALA A 35 -8.13 6.35 9.53
N SER A 36 -7.91 7.01 8.39
CA SER A 36 -7.29 6.42 7.19
C SER A 36 -5.91 7.01 6.92
N LEU A 37 -5.07 6.28 6.18
CA LEU A 37 -3.71 6.71 5.85
C LEU A 37 -3.68 7.94 4.93
N GLY A 38 -4.65 8.04 4.01
CA GLY A 38 -4.82 9.22 3.16
C GLY A 38 -5.30 10.44 3.94
N GLU A 39 -6.20 10.25 4.90
CA GLU A 39 -6.68 11.32 5.80
C GLU A 39 -5.56 11.83 6.72
N LEU A 40 -4.71 10.95 7.27
CA LEU A 40 -3.53 11.36 8.04
C LEU A 40 -2.58 12.24 7.21
N LEU A 41 -2.41 11.94 5.92
CA LEU A 41 -1.59 12.74 5.01
C LEU A 41 -2.25 14.10 4.69
N SER A 42 -3.58 14.12 4.54
CA SER A 42 -4.38 15.35 4.39
C SER A 42 -4.27 16.25 5.63
N GLN A 43 -4.35 15.65 6.82
CA GLN A 43 -4.15 16.35 8.09
C GLN A 43 -2.71 16.83 8.27
N GLY A 44 -1.71 16.08 7.82
CA GLY A 44 -0.31 16.51 7.79
C GLY A 44 -0.06 17.70 6.86
N LYS A 45 -0.74 17.75 5.71
CA LYS A 45 -0.74 18.92 4.80
C LYS A 45 -1.42 20.13 5.42
N ALA A 46 -2.58 19.95 6.03
CA ALA A 46 -3.37 21.03 6.63
C ALA A 46 -2.72 21.59 7.91
N ASN A 47 -2.04 20.74 8.68
CA ASN A 47 -1.35 21.09 9.91
C ASN A 47 0.16 21.13 9.70
N LEU A 48 0.64 22.04 8.85
CA LEU A 48 2.07 22.29 8.62
C LEU A 48 2.85 22.65 9.90
N GLN A 49 2.16 23.08 10.97
CA GLN A 49 2.74 23.28 12.30
C GLN A 49 3.06 21.97 13.04
N ALA A 50 2.49 20.83 12.64
CA ALA A 50 2.65 19.53 13.27
C ALA A 50 3.40 18.56 12.32
N PRO A 51 4.71 18.75 12.09
CA PRO A 51 5.48 17.98 11.11
C PRO A 51 5.53 16.47 11.43
N TRP A 52 5.30 16.09 12.69
CA TRP A 52 5.19 14.68 13.09
C TRP A 52 4.03 13.95 12.41
N LEU A 53 2.92 14.62 12.07
CA LEU A 53 1.81 14.01 11.34
C LEU A 53 2.20 13.67 9.89
N GLY A 54 2.89 14.58 9.21
CA GLY A 54 3.42 14.31 7.87
C GLY A 54 4.48 13.21 7.88
N LEU A 55 5.38 13.23 8.86
CA LEU A 55 6.46 12.23 8.99
C LEU A 55 5.90 10.83 9.27
N THR A 56 4.96 10.72 10.21
CA THR A 56 4.32 9.44 10.54
C THR A 56 3.50 8.91 9.37
N GLY A 57 2.74 9.76 8.67
CA GLY A 57 2.04 9.38 7.44
C GLY A 57 2.98 8.83 6.36
N PHE A 58 4.10 9.50 6.13
CA PHE A 58 5.11 9.04 5.16
C PHE A 58 5.71 7.68 5.53
N PHE A 59 6.18 7.51 6.77
CA PHE A 59 6.78 6.25 7.21
C PHE A 59 5.78 5.09 7.21
N VAL A 60 4.54 5.33 7.63
CA VAL A 60 3.51 4.28 7.66
C VAL A 60 3.14 3.83 6.23
N ILE A 61 2.93 4.76 5.30
CA ILE A 61 2.63 4.41 3.89
C ILE A 61 3.83 3.70 3.26
N GLY A 62 5.05 4.22 3.45
CA GLY A 62 6.27 3.60 2.90
C GLY A 62 6.52 2.19 3.44
N LEU A 63 6.33 1.99 4.75
CA LEU A 63 6.47 0.68 5.38
C LEU A 63 5.37 -0.28 4.94
N MET A 64 4.12 0.17 4.88
CA MET A 64 2.99 -0.66 4.46
C MET A 64 3.13 -1.12 3.01
N LEU A 65 3.45 -0.22 2.07
CA LEU A 65 3.68 -0.59 0.67
C LEU A 65 4.87 -1.55 0.53
N SER A 66 5.95 -1.31 1.28
CA SER A 66 7.12 -2.19 1.29
C SER A 66 6.76 -3.60 1.78
N LEU A 67 6.05 -3.71 2.92
CA LEU A 67 5.57 -4.98 3.45
C LEU A 67 4.66 -5.70 2.45
N LEU A 68 3.77 -4.97 1.79
CA LEU A 68 2.81 -5.53 0.85
C LEU A 68 3.50 -6.07 -0.41
N ILE A 69 4.52 -5.37 -0.89
CA ILE A 69 5.38 -5.87 -1.98
C ILE A 69 6.16 -7.10 -1.53
N PHE A 70 6.77 -7.09 -0.35
CA PHE A 70 7.51 -8.25 0.17
C PHE A 70 6.61 -9.47 0.34
N VAL A 71 5.39 -9.31 0.88
CA VAL A 71 4.41 -10.39 1.00
C VAL A 71 3.99 -10.88 -0.38
N GLY A 72 3.71 -9.96 -1.32
CA GLY A 72 3.34 -10.34 -2.69
C GLY A 72 4.45 -11.11 -3.42
N GLU A 73 5.71 -10.71 -3.23
CA GLU A 73 6.88 -11.43 -3.72
C GLU A 73 7.04 -12.80 -3.05
N ALA A 74 6.83 -12.90 -1.73
CA ALA A 74 6.88 -14.17 -1.00
C ALA A 74 5.76 -15.13 -1.44
N VAL A 75 4.56 -14.63 -1.71
CA VAL A 75 3.48 -15.44 -2.28
C VAL A 75 3.84 -15.86 -3.71
N ARG A 76 4.34 -14.94 -4.55
CA ARG A 76 4.82 -15.30 -5.90
C ARG A 76 5.88 -16.40 -5.83
N ASP A 77 6.79 -16.29 -4.88
CA ASP A 77 7.88 -17.22 -4.65
C ASP A 77 7.40 -18.59 -4.15
N ALA A 78 6.42 -18.63 -3.24
CA ALA A 78 5.80 -19.87 -2.78
C ALA A 78 5.07 -20.64 -3.90
N PHE A 79 4.55 -19.92 -4.89
CA PHE A 79 3.90 -20.50 -6.06
C PHE A 79 4.82 -20.62 -7.29
N ASP A 80 6.12 -20.29 -7.22
CA ASP A 80 7.07 -20.51 -8.31
C ASP A 80 7.49 -22.01 -8.33
N PRO A 81 7.06 -22.80 -9.33
CA PRO A 81 7.32 -24.23 -9.39
C PRO A 81 8.81 -24.57 -9.52
N ARG A 82 9.69 -23.60 -9.87
CA ARG A 82 11.14 -23.84 -9.99
C ARG A 82 11.82 -24.11 -8.66
N LYS A 83 11.21 -23.78 -7.52
CA LYS A 83 11.73 -24.10 -6.19
C LYS A 83 11.40 -25.51 -5.70
N ASN A 84 10.43 -26.18 -6.33
CA ASN A 84 9.96 -27.52 -5.92
C ASN A 84 10.63 -28.67 -6.70
N VAL A 85 11.60 -28.39 -7.57
CA VAL A 85 12.25 -29.38 -8.47
C VAL A 85 13.75 -29.53 -8.16
N ALA A 86 14.20 -29.15 -6.96
CA ALA A 86 15.57 -29.41 -6.47
C ALA A 86 15.55 -30.39 -5.29
#